data_AF-A0A2N5Z3Y8-F1
#
_entry.id   AF-A0A2N5Z3Y8-F1
#
_cell.length_a   1.000
_cell.length_b   1.000
_cell.length_c   1.000
_cell.angle_alpha   90.00
_cell.angle_beta   90.00
_cell.angle_gamma   90.00
#
_symmetry.space_group_name_H-M   'P 1'
#
loop_
_entity.id
_entity.type
_entity.pdbx_description
1 polymer ?
#
loop_
_entity_poly.entity_id
_entity_poly.type
_entity_poly.pdbx_seq_one_letter_code
_entity_poly.pdbx_strand_id
1 'polypeptide(L)' 'IMVGVVQIAARGVNRCIVMSEVGTKLNRGEIFGKIRWGSQADLIIPRNCEIMVREGEQVYAGKTIIAKYEE' A
#
# COMPACT_ATOMS: atom_id res chain seq x y z
N ILE A 1 -2.34 14.82 -0.66
CA ILE A 1 -2.06 13.83 0.41
C ILE A 1 -0.84 13.00 0.02
N MET A 2 0.16 12.92 0.90
CA MET A 2 1.29 11.99 0.74
C MET A 2 1.03 10.76 1.61
N VAL A 3 1.24 9.57 1.06
CA VAL A 3 1.18 8.29 1.76
C VAL A 3 2.45 7.50 1.47
N GLY A 4 2.86 6.66 2.41
CA GLY A 4 4.00 5.75 2.22
C GLY A 4 3.52 4.30 2.12
N VAL A 5 4.26 3.48 1.38
CA VAL A 5 4.06 2.03 1.34
C VAL A 5 5.40 1.35 1.54
N VAL A 6 5.47 0.41 2.48
CA VAL A 6 6.63 -0.46 2.68
C VAL A 6 6.26 -1.85 2.20
N GLN A 7 7.00 -2.37 1.22
CA GLN A 7 6.84 -3.73 0.75
C GLN A 7 7.77 -4.66 1.52
N ILE A 8 7.21 -5.67 2.20
CA ILE A 8 7.95 -6.57 3.07
C ILE A 8 7.87 -7.99 2.50
N ALA A 9 9.04 -8.54 2.19
CA ALA A 9 9.21 -9.92 1.77
C ALA A 9 9.90 -10.75 2.86
N ALA A 10 9.75 -12.07 2.80
CA ALA A 10 10.38 -12.99 3.74
C ALA A 10 11.92 -12.97 3.62
N ARG A 11 12.61 -13.36 4.70
CA ARG A 11 14.07 -13.49 4.72
C ARG A 11 14.54 -14.43 3.60
N GLY A 12 15.46 -13.94 2.76
CA GLY A 12 15.97 -14.68 1.61
C GLY A 12 15.15 -14.53 0.32
N VAL A 13 14.07 -13.73 0.33
CA VAL A 13 13.26 -13.43 -0.86
C VAL A 13 13.55 -12.01 -1.36
N ASN A 14 14.32 -11.88 -2.44
CA ASN A 14 14.56 -10.58 -3.10
C ASN A 14 13.50 -10.29 -4.17
N ARG A 15 12.23 -10.10 -3.77
CA ARG A 15 11.11 -10.00 -4.73
C ARG A 15 10.06 -8.94 -4.41
N CYS A 16 10.44 -7.89 -3.69
CA CYS A 16 9.73 -6.61 -3.75
C CYS A 16 10.13 -5.94 -5.06
N ILE A 17 9.24 -5.96 -6.04
CA ILE A 17 9.47 -5.39 -7.37
C ILE A 17 8.73 -4.07 -7.44
N VAL A 18 9.47 -2.98 -7.52
CA VAL A 18 8.92 -1.66 -7.83
C VAL A 18 8.97 -1.47 -9.34
N MET A 19 7.83 -1.14 -9.95
CA MET A 19 7.69 -0.97 -11.40
C MET A 19 7.60 0.51 -11.80
N SER A 20 7.38 1.41 -10.85
CA SER A 20 7.31 2.85 -11.07
C SER A 20 8.61 3.55 -10.69
N GLU A 21 8.93 4.64 -11.38
CA GLU A 21 10.10 5.46 -11.11
C GLU A 21 9.77 6.64 -10.20
N VAL A 22 10.81 7.26 -9.62
CA VAL A 22 10.64 8.47 -8.80
C VAL A 22 10.08 9.59 -9.68
N GLY A 23 9.00 10.22 -9.22
CA GLY A 23 8.30 11.28 -9.95
C GLY A 23 7.18 10.78 -10.88
N THR A 24 7.03 9.46 -11.07
CA THR A 24 5.88 8.90 -11.80
C THR A 24 4.57 9.26 -11.08
N LYS A 25 3.61 9.82 -11.83
CA LYS A 25 2.23 10.00 -11.36
C LYS A 25 1.46 8.71 -11.61
N LEU A 26 0.76 8.22 -10.59
CA LEU A 26 -0.03 7.00 -10.66
C LEU A 26 -1.52 7.33 -10.64
N ASN A 27 -2.30 6.56 -11.40
CA ASN A 27 -3.74 6.64 -11.37
C ASN A 27 -4.32 5.73 -10.27
N ARG A 28 -5.55 6.01 -9.85
CA ARG A 28 -6.24 5.15 -8.88
C ARG A 28 -6.36 3.72 -9.42
N GLY A 29 -5.93 2.75 -8.61
CA GLY A 29 -5.98 1.33 -8.97
C GLY A 29 -4.80 0.85 -9.83
N GLU A 30 -3.91 1.75 -10.22
CA GLU A 30 -2.69 1.40 -10.94
C GLU A 30 -1.71 0.62 -10.05
N ILE A 31 -1.04 -0.36 -10.62
CA ILE A 31 -0.10 -1.22 -9.90
C ILE A 31 1.30 -0.61 -10.00
N PHE A 32 1.80 -0.04 -8.90
CA PHE A 32 3.15 0.53 -8.85
C PHE A 32 4.25 -0.50 -8.57
N GLY A 33 3.88 -1.68 -8.08
CA GLY A 33 4.81 -2.71 -7.68
C GLY A 33 4.11 -3.99 -7.24
N LYS A 34 4.89 -5.04 -6.97
CA LYS A 34 4.37 -6.33 -6.49
C LYS A 34 5.38 -7.04 -5.61
N ILE A 35 4.88 -7.87 -4.69
CA ILE A 35 5.69 -8.76 -3.86
C ILE A 35 5.43 -10.19 -4.33
N ARG A 36 6.48 -10.95 -4.67
CA ARG A 36 6.34 -12.38 -5.01
C ARG A 36 6.76 -13.26 -3.85
N TRP A 37 5.91 -14.23 -3.50
CA TRP A 37 6.14 -15.27 -2.49
C TRP A 37 6.26 -14.74 -1.04
N GLY A 38 5.10 -14.61 -0.38
CA GLY A 38 4.95 -14.04 0.96
C GLY A 38 4.87 -12.51 0.88
N SER A 39 3.74 -11.92 1.23
CA SER A 39 3.51 -10.49 1.03
C SER A 39 2.87 -9.85 2.25
N GLN A 40 3.63 -8.98 2.93
CA GLN A 40 3.08 -7.96 3.81
C GLN A 40 3.37 -6.59 3.21
N ALA A 41 2.41 -5.68 3.35
CA ALA A 41 2.61 -4.28 3.01
C ALA A 41 2.17 -3.43 4.20
N ASP A 42 3.05 -2.53 4.63
CA ASP A 42 2.72 -1.54 5.65
C ASP A 42 2.37 -0.23 4.96
N LEU A 43 1.30 0.42 5.41
CA LEU A 43 0.84 1.70 4.89
C LEU A 43 1.13 2.79 5.91
N ILE A 44 1.80 3.86 5.45
CA ILE A 44 2.08 5.05 6.26
C ILE A 44 1.05 6.11 5.86
N ILE A 45 0.09 6.34 6.74
CA ILE A 45 -1.06 7.21 6.49
C ILE A 45 -0.91 8.49 7.34
N PRO A 46 -1.21 9.68 6.79
CA PRO A 46 -1.27 10.92 7.56
C PRO A 46 -2.21 10.83 8.75
N ARG A 47 -1.92 11.60 9.81
CA ARG A 47 -2.72 11.59 11.04
C ARG A 47 -4.11 12.21 10.90
N ASN A 48 -4.33 13.04 9.88
CA ASN A 48 -5.61 13.69 9.61
C ASN A 48 -6.51 12.87 8.67
N CYS A 49 -6.43 11.55 8.80
CA CYS A 49 -7.31 10.64 8.10
C CYS A 49 -8.11 9.81 9.12
N GLU A 50 -9.39 9.60 8.83
CA GLU A 50 -10.22 8.59 9.49
C GLU A 50 -9.83 7.20 8.97
N ILE A 51 -9.52 6.26 9.87
CA ILE A 51 -9.24 4.87 9.49
C ILE A 51 -10.55 4.11 9.26
N MET A 52 -10.69 3.52 8.07
CA MET A 52 -11.93 2.91 7.59
C MET A 52 -11.97 1.38 7.70
N VAL A 53 -10.93 0.78 8.28
CA VAL A 53 -10.78 -0.66 8.48
C VAL A 53 -10.47 -0.97 9.93
N ARG A 54 -10.68 -2.22 10.34
CA ARG A 54 -10.34 -2.71 11.69
C ARG A 54 -9.37 -3.89 11.65
N GLU A 55 -8.76 -4.17 12.80
CA GLU A 55 -7.91 -5.34 12.97
C GLU A 55 -8.67 -6.64 12.63
N GLY A 56 -8.01 -7.54 11.91
CA GLY A 56 -8.59 -8.80 11.44
C GLY A 56 -9.52 -8.67 10.22
N GLU A 57 -9.78 -7.46 9.71
CA GLU A 57 -10.59 -7.27 8.52
C GLU A 57 -9.86 -7.72 7.25
N GLN A 58 -10.56 -8.48 6.41
CA GLN A 58 -10.05 -8.88 5.10
C GLN A 58 -10.10 -7.70 4.13
N VAL A 59 -8.95 -7.31 3.60
CA VAL A 59 -8.83 -6.22 2.61
C VAL A 59 -8.55 -6.75 1.21
N TYR A 60 -8.98 -5.99 0.19
CA TYR A 60 -8.80 -6.32 -1.22
C TYR A 60 -8.19 -5.13 -1.97
N ALA A 61 -7.08 -5.38 -2.67
CA ALA A 61 -6.38 -4.38 -3.47
C ALA A 61 -7.32 -3.70 -4.48
N GLY A 62 -7.23 -2.37 -4.59
CA GLY A 62 -8.07 -1.57 -5.49
C GLY A 62 -9.54 -1.44 -5.10
N LYS A 63 -9.99 -2.10 -4.01
CA LYS A 63 -11.40 -2.12 -3.59
C LYS A 63 -11.60 -1.59 -2.18
N THR A 64 -10.87 -2.10 -1.20
CA THR A 64 -11.06 -1.70 0.20
C THR A 64 -10.48 -0.30 0.44
N ILE A 65 -11.27 0.58 1.05
CA ILE A 65 -10.80 1.90 1.49
C ILE A 65 -10.14 1.72 2.85
N ILE A 66 -8.86 2.07 2.98
CA ILE A 66 -8.11 1.93 4.24
C ILE A 66 -8.28 3.16 5.13
N ALA A 67 -8.28 4.35 4.53
CA ALA A 67 -8.44 5.60 5.25
C ALA A 67 -9.11 6.64 4.36
N LYS A 68 -9.83 7.57 4.99
CA LYS A 68 -10.48 8.72 4.36
C LYS A 68 -9.84 9.99 4.90
N TYR A 69 -9.38 10.85 4.01
CA TYR A 69 -8.86 12.16 4.39
C TYR A 69 -10.02 13.05 4.85
N GLU A 70 -9.89 13.68 6.01
CA GLU A 70 -10.80 14.74 6.44
C GLU A 70 -10.19 16.09 6.03
N GLU A 71 -11.00 16.95 5.42
CA GLU A 71 -10.59 18.31 5.01
C GLU A 71 -10.27 19.20 6.21
#